data_AF-A0A967LIM8-F1
#
_entry.id   AF-A0A967LIM8-F1
#
_cell.length_a   1.000
_cell.length_b   1.000
_cell.length_c   1.000
_cell.angle_alpha   90.00
_cell.angle_beta   90.00
_cell.angle_gamma   90.00
#
_symmetry.space_group_name_H-M   'P 1'
#
loop_
_entity.id
_entity.type
_entity.pdbx_description
1 polymer ?
#
loop_
_entity_poly.entity_id
_entity_poly.type
_entity_poly.pdbx_seq_one_letter_code
_entity_poly.pdbx_strand_id
1 'polypeptide(L)' 'GEPEVALTTNGLLLADFAQDLKAAGLSRVNVSLDTLKPERFQELTLRPGLEKV' A
#
# COMPACT_ATOMS: atom_id res chain seq x y z
N GLY A 1 -19.28 -15.10 11.94
CA GLY A 1 -18.33 -13.98 12.01
C GLY A 1 -18.54 -13.11 10.81
N GLU A 2 -18.42 -11.80 10.95
CA GLU A 2 -18.48 -10.88 9.81
C GLU A 2 -17.33 -11.16 8.83
N PRO A 3 -17.53 -10.98 7.52
CA PRO A 3 -16.48 -11.18 6.53
C PRO A 3 -15.39 -10.11 6.65
N GLU A 4 -14.11 -10.53 6.65
CA GLU A 4 -12.98 -9.60 6.67
C GLU A 4 -12.59 -9.16 5.25
N VAL A 5 -12.41 -7.86 5.07
CA VAL A 5 -11.89 -7.29 3.82
C VAL A 5 -10.40 -7.01 3.99
N ALA A 6 -9.59 -7.47 3.02
CA ALA A 6 -8.16 -7.20 2.99
C ALA A 6 -7.73 -6.61 1.63
N LEU A 7 -6.74 -5.73 1.66
CA LEU A 7 -6.17 -5.08 0.48
C LEU A 7 -4.69 -5.41 0.36
N THR A 8 -4.23 -5.78 -0.83
CA THR A 8 -2.80 -5.83 -1.17
C THR A 8 -2.47 -4.63 -2.05
N THR A 9 -1.41 -3.89 -1.72
CA THR A 9 -1.02 -2.67 -2.43
C THR A 9 0.50 -2.49 -2.43
N ASN A 10 1.03 -1.66 -3.32
CA ASN A 10 2.44 -1.23 -3.30
C ASN A 10 2.72 -0.12 -2.26
N GLY A 11 1.69 0.34 -1.55
CA GLY A 11 1.80 1.28 -0.44
C GLY A 11 1.86 2.76 -0.83
N LEU A 12 2.11 3.09 -2.11
CA LEU A 12 2.42 4.46 -2.53
C LEU A 12 1.33 5.51 -2.21
N LEU A 13 0.07 5.09 -2.23
CA LEU A 13 -1.10 5.95 -1.95
C LEU A 13 -1.76 5.59 -0.61
N LEU A 14 -1.13 4.73 0.20
CA LEU A 14 -1.77 4.23 1.41
C LEU A 14 -2.03 5.35 2.41
N ALA A 15 -1.09 6.28 2.58
CA ALA A 15 -1.26 7.43 3.46
C ALA A 15 -2.48 8.30 3.08
N ASP A 16 -2.72 8.48 1.79
CA ASP A 16 -3.82 9.30 1.27
C ASP A 16 -5.20 8.65 1.50
N PHE A 17 -5.27 7.31 1.43
CA PHE A 17 -6.54 6.56 1.49
C PHE A 17 -6.78 5.79 2.79
N ALA A 18 -5.80 5.72 3.71
CA ALA A 18 -5.87 4.83 4.88
C ALA A 18 -7.12 5.07 5.75
N GLN A 19 -7.46 6.34 5.99
CA GLN A 19 -8.63 6.70 6.80
C GLN A 19 -9.94 6.28 6.12
N ASP A 20 -10.10 6.61 4.84
CA ASP A 20 -11.29 6.28 4.06
C ASP A 20 -11.48 4.76 3.91
N LEU A 21 -10.38 4.04 3.66
CA LEU A 21 -10.39 2.58 3.60
C LEU A 21 -10.78 1.97 4.93
N LYS A 22 -10.26 2.49 6.05
CA LYS A 22 -10.64 2.02 7.39
C LYS A 22 -12.12 2.28 7.68
N ALA A 23 -12.61 3.48 7.34
CA ALA A 23 -14.02 3.85 7.50
C ALA A 23 -14.95 2.98 6.64
N ALA A 24 -14.49 2.55 5.46
CA ALA A 24 -15.22 1.63 4.58
C ALA A 24 -15.21 0.16 5.04
N GLY A 25 -14.55 -0.17 6.16
CA GLY A 25 -14.54 -1.51 6.73
C GLY A 25 -13.34 -2.37 6.32
N LEU A 26 -12.25 -1.77 5.80
CA LEU A 26 -11.02 -2.53 5.56
C LEU A 26 -10.41 -3.02 6.88
N SER A 27 -10.19 -4.33 6.97
CA SER A 27 -9.67 -4.98 8.18
C SER A 27 -8.15 -5.10 8.18
N ARG A 28 -7.54 -5.36 7.01
CA ARG A 28 -6.10 -5.59 6.88
C ARG A 28 -5.53 -5.06 5.57
N VAL A 29 -4.29 -4.58 5.62
CA VAL A 29 -3.49 -4.20 4.45
C VAL A 29 -2.23 -5.04 4.40
N ASN A 30 -1.91 -5.58 3.22
CA ASN A 30 -0.62 -6.19 2.91
C ASN A 30 0.12 -5.24 1.95
N VAL A 31 1.29 -4.78 2.34
CA VAL A 31 2.14 -3.95 1.47
C VAL A 31 3.17 -4.84 0.79
N SER A 32 3.13 -4.90 -0.53
CA SER A 32 4.13 -5.58 -1.34
C SER A 32 5.28 -4.63 -1.62
N LEU A 33 6.47 -4.96 -1.13
CA LEU A 33 7.69 -4.19 -1.34
C LEU A 33 8.84 -5.10 -1.75
N ASP A 34 9.16 -5.09 -3.05
CA ASP A 34 10.16 -6.00 -3.63
C ASP A 34 11.60 -5.53 -3.44
N THR A 35 11.80 -4.27 -3.06
CA THR A 35 13.14 -3.67 -2.95
C THR A 35 13.16 -2.44 -2.04
N LEU A 36 14.30 -2.24 -1.36
CA LEU A 36 14.60 -1.03 -0.57
C LEU A 36 15.53 -0.06 -1.33
N LYS A 37 15.78 -0.31 -2.62
CA LYS A 37 16.57 0.60 -3.47
C LYS A 37 15.63 1.54 -4.20
N PRO A 38 15.71 2.88 -4.00
CA PRO A 38 14.78 3.83 -4.61
C PRO A 38 14.67 3.71 -6.13
N GLU A 39 15.80 3.52 -6.82
CA GLU A 39 15.85 3.41 -8.28
C GLU A 39 15.11 2.15 -8.74
N ARG A 40 15.38 1.03 -8.05
CA ARG A 40 14.73 -0.26 -8.32
C ARG A 40 13.23 -0.21 -8.01
N PHE A 41 12.84 0.50 -6.94
CA PHE A 41 11.43 0.69 -6.59
C PHE A 41 10.70 1.46 -7.70
N GLN A 42 11.31 2.53 -8.21
CA GLN A 42 10.74 3.33 -9.30
C GLN A 42 10.64 2.52 -10.61
N GLU A 43 11.63 1.69 -10.93
CA GLU A 43 11.56 0.77 -12.07
C GLU A 43 10.36 -0.20 -11.96
N LEU A 44 10.14 -0.77 -10.77
CA LEU A 44 9.10 -1.78 -10.54
C LEU A 44 7.69 -1.18 -10.43
N THR A 45 7.56 -0.02 -9.78
CA THR A 45 6.26 0.62 -9.52
C THR A 45 5.90 1.71 -10.54
N LEU A 46 6.81 2.00 -11.48
CA LEU A 46 6.74 3.08 -12.46
C LEU A 46 6.62 4.49 -11.86
N ARG A 47 6.83 4.63 -10.54
CA ARG A 47 6.70 5.89 -9.81
C ARG A 47 7.76 5.97 -8.71
N PRO A 48 8.39 7.14 -8.48
CA PRO A 48 9.20 7.33 -7.28
C PRO A 48 8.28 7.37 -6.05
N GLY A 49 8.87 7.26 -4.85
CA GLY A 49 8.13 7.37 -3.60
C GLY A 49 8.36 6.22 -2.61
N LEU A 50 9.51 5.55 -2.66
CA LEU A 50 9.87 4.53 -1.67
C LEU A 50 9.83 5.10 -0.24
N GLU A 51 10.15 6.39 -0.08
CA GLU A 51 10.09 7.11 1.19
C GLU A 51 8.66 7.36 1.71
N LYS A 52 7.64 7.12 0.89
CA LYS A 52 6.21 7.26 1.24
C LYS A 52 5.58 5.95 1.66
N VAL A 53 6.28 4.83 1.47
CA VAL A 53 5.84 3.47 1.82
C VAL A 53 6.34 3.13 3.22
#